data_AF-A0A7S3UVU9-F1
#
_entry.id   AF-A0A7S3UVU9-F1
#
_cell.length_a   1.000
_cell.length_b   1.000
_cell.length_c   1.000
_cell.angle_alpha   90.00
_cell.angle_beta   90.00
_cell.angle_gamma   90.00
#
_symmetry.space_group_name_H-M   'P 1'
#
loop_
_entity.id
_entity.type
_entity.pdbx_description
1 polymer ?
#
loop_
_entity_poly.entity_id
_entity_poly.type
_entity_poly.pdbx_seq_one_letter_code
_entity_poly.pdbx_strand_id
1 'polypeptide(L)'
;MAVAFILGCVVGMASAFIILVLLHRTPAKKAKKNLPHVYMNIKVLNAKEVVESKVAEKMAEKVELQKEKIKAKRPKLGFLSRKSPPQQVAKLLDKGSDALSKHADTALSKLGKGAGSLASVAITDRTFSKKMGAMMVEQIPPNMKSMGITATAELAFVSGPFFVVVINLHEVDISILLEKQTDLHKARMYDKVMGVLGRTFEDNIQKLLIRAIELGMKEKMGPVLQQKMKEKAGLDIEMEVTGRENQGDYFFGMLSQLNEGEQRKLFSLV
;
A
#
# COMPACT_ATOMS: atom_id res chain seq x y z
N MET A 1 47.88 -14.07 -20.12
CA MET A 1 47.32 -13.22 -21.20
C MET A 1 45.83 -12.93 -21.03
N ALA A 2 44.98 -13.90 -20.64
CA ALA A 2 43.52 -13.68 -20.46
C ALA A 2 43.14 -12.60 -19.43
N VAL A 3 43.91 -12.45 -18.34
CA VAL A 3 43.63 -11.46 -17.27
C VAL A 3 43.82 -10.01 -17.74
N ALA A 4 44.79 -9.76 -18.62
CA ALA A 4 45.05 -8.42 -19.15
C ALA A 4 43.93 -7.95 -20.11
N PHE A 5 43.31 -8.89 -20.85
CA PHE A 5 42.22 -8.57 -21.77
C PHE A 5 40.93 -8.22 -21.01
N ILE A 6 40.62 -8.95 -19.93
CA ILE A 6 39.46 -8.67 -19.07
C ILE A 6 39.62 -7.31 -18.38
N LEU A 7 40.83 -6.98 -17.89
CA LEU A 7 41.09 -5.66 -17.30
C LEU A 7 40.92 -4.52 -18.33
N GLY A 8 41.40 -4.72 -19.55
CA GLY A 8 41.25 -3.75 -20.65
C GLY A 8 39.79 -3.47 -21.01
N CYS A 9 38.95 -4.51 -21.08
CA CYS A 9 37.52 -4.36 -21.37
C CYS A 9 36.77 -3.60 -20.26
N VAL A 10 37.09 -3.86 -18.99
CA VAL A 10 36.45 -3.18 -17.86
C VAL A 10 36.81 -1.70 -17.80
N VAL A 11 38.08 -1.35 -18.05
CA VAL A 11 38.54 0.05 -18.11
C VAL A 11 37.94 0.79 -19.30
N GLY A 12 37.82 0.12 -20.47
CA GLY A 12 37.19 0.69 -21.66
C GLY A 12 35.69 0.98 -21.50
N MET A 13 34.96 0.10 -20.80
CA MET A 13 33.53 0.34 -20.52
C MET A 13 33.34 1.46 -19.49
N ALA A 14 34.20 1.54 -18.46
CA ALA A 14 34.13 2.60 -17.48
C ALA A 14 34.41 3.99 -18.11
N SER A 15 35.38 4.09 -19.02
CA SER A 15 35.69 5.35 -19.70
C SER A 15 34.58 5.79 -20.66
N ALA A 16 33.99 4.86 -21.42
CA ALA A 16 32.85 5.15 -22.28
C ALA A 16 31.62 5.64 -21.48
N PHE A 17 31.37 5.04 -20.32
CA PHE A 17 30.27 5.47 -19.44
C PHE A 17 30.51 6.86 -18.86
N ILE A 18 31.74 7.19 -18.45
CA ILE A 18 32.11 8.53 -17.97
C ILE A 18 31.95 9.58 -19.09
N ILE A 19 32.37 9.28 -20.31
CA ILE A 19 32.22 10.18 -21.46
C ILE A 19 30.74 10.41 -21.79
N LEU A 20 29.91 9.37 -21.76
CA LEU A 20 28.46 9.50 -21.98
C LEU A 20 27.81 10.39 -20.91
N VAL A 21 28.21 10.23 -19.64
CA VAL A 21 27.74 11.07 -18.52
C VAL A 21 28.18 12.53 -18.67
N LEU A 22 29.40 12.79 -19.16
CA LEU A 22 29.90 14.13 -19.39
C LEU A 22 29.23 14.82 -20.59
N LEU A 23 28.91 14.07 -21.66
CA LEU A 23 28.26 14.61 -22.85
C LEU A 23 26.77 14.94 -22.64
N HIS A 24 26.12 14.40 -21.60
CA HIS A 24 24.73 14.72 -21.25
C HIS A 24 24.57 15.82 -20.20
N ARG A 25 25.65 16.54 -19.85
CA ARG A 25 25.61 17.68 -18.93
C ARG A 25 25.04 18.95 -19.61
N THR A 26 23.77 18.92 -19.94
CA THR A 26 23.03 20.13 -20.34
C THR A 26 22.81 21.04 -19.12
N PRO A 27 22.90 22.38 -19.26
CA PRO A 27 22.74 23.31 -18.15
C PRO A 27 21.30 23.26 -17.63
N ALA A 28 21.15 22.79 -16.39
CA ALA A 28 19.86 22.65 -15.73
C ALA A 28 19.25 24.02 -15.45
N LYS A 29 18.30 24.46 -16.29
CA LYS A 29 17.32 25.48 -15.91
C LYS A 29 16.63 24.98 -14.63
N LYS A 30 16.43 25.86 -13.64
CA LYS A 30 15.72 25.58 -12.38
C LYS A 30 14.25 25.22 -12.65
N ALA A 31 14.01 24.04 -13.21
CA ALA A 31 12.68 23.47 -13.32
C ALA A 31 12.19 23.20 -11.89
N LYS A 32 10.94 23.57 -11.60
CA LYS A 32 10.24 23.02 -10.42
C LYS A 32 10.49 21.52 -10.44
N LYS A 33 11.09 20.98 -9.36
CA LYS A 33 11.34 19.54 -9.22
C LYS A 33 9.96 18.86 -9.29
N ASN A 34 9.58 18.40 -10.48
CA ASN A 34 8.44 17.54 -10.67
C ASN A 34 8.82 16.23 -10.02
N LEU A 35 8.44 16.07 -8.75
CA LEU A 35 8.63 14.82 -8.06
C LEU A 35 7.84 13.74 -8.81
N PRO A 36 8.46 12.57 -9.03
CA PRO A 36 7.77 11.44 -9.62
C PRO A 36 6.61 11.05 -8.69
N HIS A 37 5.45 10.88 -9.30
CA HIS A 37 4.24 10.54 -8.59
C HIS A 37 3.47 9.49 -9.37
N VAL A 38 2.85 8.60 -8.62
CA VAL A 38 2.14 7.44 -9.13
C VAL A 38 0.71 7.51 -8.62
N TYR A 39 -0.25 7.18 -9.47
CA TYR A 39 -1.66 7.17 -9.14
C TYR A 39 -2.13 5.74 -8.95
N MET A 40 -2.74 5.45 -7.82
CA MET A 40 -3.42 4.18 -7.57
C MET A 40 -4.91 4.41 -7.78
N ASN A 41 -5.44 3.85 -8.86
CA ASN A 41 -6.86 3.91 -9.18
C ASN A 41 -7.50 2.64 -8.65
N ILE A 42 -8.42 2.76 -7.69
CA ILE A 42 -8.98 1.63 -6.96
C ILE A 42 -10.50 1.66 -7.06
N LYS A 43 -11.07 0.55 -7.53
CA LYS A 43 -12.52 0.32 -7.62
C LYS A 43 -12.89 -0.87 -6.75
N VAL A 44 -13.84 -0.67 -5.83
CA VAL A 44 -14.34 -1.73 -4.97
C VAL A 44 -15.54 -2.39 -5.64
N LEU A 45 -15.46 -3.69 -5.89
CA LEU A 45 -16.49 -4.42 -6.65
C LEU A 45 -17.63 -4.93 -5.76
N ASN A 46 -17.32 -5.38 -4.54
CA ASN A 46 -18.27 -6.02 -3.63
C ASN A 46 -18.51 -5.23 -2.32
N ALA A 47 -18.42 -3.89 -2.39
CA ALA A 47 -18.51 -3.03 -1.20
C ALA A 47 -19.78 -3.30 -0.36
N LYS A 48 -20.93 -3.49 -1.01
CA LYS A 48 -22.22 -3.72 -0.34
C LYS A 48 -22.24 -5.04 0.43
N GLU A 49 -21.85 -6.14 -0.21
CA GLU A 49 -21.82 -7.48 0.38
C GLU A 49 -20.90 -7.54 1.61
N VAL A 50 -19.72 -6.89 1.52
CA VAL A 50 -18.77 -6.84 2.64
C VAL A 50 -19.29 -5.97 3.78
N VAL A 51 -19.99 -4.88 3.49
CA VAL A 51 -20.61 -4.05 4.53
C VAL A 51 -21.74 -4.80 5.23
N GLU A 52 -22.61 -5.47 4.47
CA GLU A 52 -23.75 -6.24 5.00
C GLU A 52 -23.27 -7.41 5.87
N SER A 53 -22.31 -8.20 5.40
CA SER A 53 -21.73 -9.31 6.18
C SER A 53 -21.08 -8.85 7.48
N LYS A 54 -20.28 -7.77 7.45
CA LYS A 54 -19.65 -7.21 8.66
C LYS A 54 -20.64 -6.58 9.63
N VAL A 55 -21.75 -6.05 9.13
CA VAL A 55 -22.84 -5.54 9.98
C VAL A 55 -23.54 -6.72 10.66
N ALA A 56 -23.87 -7.78 9.93
CA ALA A 56 -24.50 -8.97 10.48
C ALA A 56 -23.64 -9.63 11.57
N GLU A 57 -22.34 -9.79 11.33
CA GLU A 57 -21.37 -10.34 12.30
C GLU A 57 -21.34 -9.55 13.60
N LYS A 58 -21.23 -8.21 13.52
CA LYS A 58 -21.22 -7.35 14.71
C LYS A 58 -22.54 -7.35 15.47
N MET A 59 -23.66 -7.45 14.77
CA MET A 59 -24.97 -7.54 15.41
C MET A 59 -25.09 -8.87 16.19
N ALA A 60 -24.58 -9.97 15.64
CA ALA A 60 -24.51 -11.25 16.34
C ALA A 60 -23.64 -11.15 17.60
N GLU A 61 -22.44 -10.58 17.52
CA GLU A 61 -21.52 -10.40 18.66
C GLU A 61 -22.16 -9.55 19.77
N LYS A 62 -22.83 -8.44 19.40
CA LYS A 62 -23.56 -7.60 20.37
C LYS A 62 -24.70 -8.34 21.06
N VAL A 63 -25.43 -9.17 20.33
CA VAL A 63 -26.52 -9.98 20.90
C VAL A 63 -25.96 -11.01 21.88
N GLU A 64 -24.82 -11.65 21.59
CA GLU A 64 -24.17 -12.58 22.52
C GLU A 64 -23.67 -11.86 23.79
N LEU A 65 -22.98 -10.72 23.64
CA LEU A 65 -22.55 -9.90 24.77
C LEU A 65 -23.71 -9.44 25.65
N GLN A 66 -24.86 -9.11 25.06
CA GLN A 66 -26.06 -8.78 25.82
C GLN A 66 -26.64 -10.00 26.55
N LYS A 67 -26.68 -11.18 25.91
CA LYS A 67 -27.09 -12.43 26.55
C LYS A 67 -26.18 -12.77 27.73
N GLU A 68 -24.86 -12.59 27.62
CA GLU A 68 -23.92 -12.80 28.73
C GLU A 68 -24.14 -11.81 29.87
N LYS A 69 -24.36 -10.53 29.58
CA LYS A 69 -24.70 -9.52 30.60
C LYS A 69 -26.00 -9.83 31.33
N ILE A 70 -27.01 -10.37 30.63
CA ILE A 70 -28.28 -10.81 31.22
C ILE A 70 -28.07 -12.03 32.12
N LYS A 71 -27.28 -13.02 31.67
CA LYS A 71 -26.91 -14.19 32.49
C LYS A 71 -26.13 -13.78 33.75
N ALA A 72 -25.21 -12.83 33.63
CA ALA A 72 -24.39 -12.35 34.75
C ALA A 72 -25.19 -11.53 35.78
N LYS A 73 -26.30 -10.89 35.37
CA LYS A 73 -27.21 -10.17 36.28
C LYS A 73 -28.19 -11.08 37.03
N ARG A 74 -28.25 -12.38 36.74
CA ARG A 74 -29.03 -13.31 37.57
C ARG A 74 -28.31 -13.53 38.91
N PRO A 75 -28.97 -13.29 40.06
CA PRO A 75 -28.35 -13.47 41.37
C PRO A 75 -27.88 -14.92 41.51
N LYS A 76 -26.58 -15.09 41.77
CA LYS A 76 -25.97 -16.40 41.98
C LYS A 76 -26.48 -16.98 43.31
N LEU A 77 -27.48 -17.87 43.25
CA LEU A 77 -27.70 -18.85 44.31
C LEU A 77 -26.44 -19.73 44.38
N GLY A 78 -25.72 -19.63 45.49
CA GLY A 78 -24.33 -20.04 45.61
C GLY A 78 -24.13 -21.56 45.50
N PHE A 79 -23.20 -21.96 44.65
CA PHE A 79 -22.51 -23.25 44.75
C PHE A 79 -21.03 -23.07 44.38
N LEU A 80 -20.18 -23.50 45.31
CA LEU A 80 -18.72 -23.43 45.27
C LEU A 80 -18.17 -24.52 44.32
N SER A 81 -17.29 -24.20 43.36
CA SER A 81 -16.08 -25.02 43.15
C SER A 81 -15.03 -24.46 42.17
N ARG A 82 -13.78 -24.50 42.69
CA ARG A 82 -12.44 -24.85 42.16
C ARG A 82 -11.92 -24.38 40.78
N LYS A 83 -10.67 -23.87 40.87
CA LYS A 83 -9.75 -23.37 39.84
C LYS A 83 -8.91 -24.48 39.19
N SER A 84 -8.45 -24.26 37.95
CA SER A 84 -7.17 -24.79 37.43
C SER A 84 -6.58 -23.90 36.29
N PRO A 85 -5.26 -23.99 36.03
CA PRO A 85 -4.43 -22.92 35.41
C PRO A 85 -4.12 -23.11 33.90
N PRO A 86 -3.45 -22.14 33.25
CA PRO A 86 -3.41 -21.99 31.79
C PRO A 86 -2.22 -22.69 31.11
N GLN A 87 -2.45 -23.15 29.88
CA GLN A 87 -1.41 -23.61 28.95
C GLN A 87 -1.04 -22.47 27.99
N GLN A 88 0.25 -22.11 27.96
CA GLN A 88 0.83 -21.19 26.97
C GLN A 88 1.35 -22.01 25.78
N VAL A 89 0.99 -21.62 24.56
CA VAL A 89 1.60 -22.15 23.33
C VAL A 89 1.91 -21.00 22.38
N ALA A 90 3.10 -21.10 21.80
CA ALA A 90 3.55 -20.58 20.51
C ALA A 90 3.44 -19.07 20.25
N LYS A 91 4.59 -18.41 20.32
CA LYS A 91 4.92 -17.30 19.43
C LYS A 91 6.33 -17.52 18.92
N LEU A 92 6.48 -17.57 17.60
CA LEU A 92 7.54 -16.95 16.80
C LEU A 92 7.62 -17.63 15.43
N LEU A 93 6.98 -17.06 14.41
CA LEU A 93 7.35 -17.14 12.98
C LEU A 93 6.26 -16.48 12.12
N ASP A 94 6.28 -15.14 11.91
CA ASP A 94 5.64 -14.50 10.72
C ASP A 94 5.95 -12.98 10.49
N LYS A 95 7.16 -12.48 10.73
CA LYS A 95 7.37 -11.02 10.92
C LYS A 95 7.46 -10.13 9.66
N GLY A 96 7.31 -10.66 8.45
CA GLY A 96 7.41 -9.85 7.21
C GLY A 96 6.07 -9.44 6.59
N SER A 97 5.12 -10.38 6.52
CA SER A 97 3.75 -10.16 6.02
C SER A 97 2.81 -9.58 7.09
N ASP A 98 3.18 -9.76 8.37
CA ASP A 98 2.42 -9.36 9.55
C ASP A 98 2.31 -7.85 9.77
N ALA A 99 3.30 -7.07 9.35
CA ALA A 99 3.26 -5.62 9.58
C ALA A 99 2.06 -5.00 8.82
N LEU A 100 1.75 -5.52 7.63
CA LEU A 100 0.58 -5.13 6.86
C LEU A 100 -0.72 -5.80 7.36
N SER A 101 -0.68 -6.91 8.10
CA SER A 101 -1.88 -7.59 8.65
C SER A 101 -2.34 -6.95 9.95
N LYS A 102 -1.43 -6.77 10.92
CA LYS A 102 -1.75 -6.27 12.26
C LYS A 102 -2.35 -4.86 12.23
N HIS A 103 -1.94 -4.04 11.26
CA HIS A 103 -2.49 -2.69 11.11
C HIS A 103 -3.81 -2.66 10.33
N ALA A 104 -4.03 -3.59 9.39
CA ALA A 104 -5.34 -3.76 8.75
C ALA A 104 -6.41 -4.19 9.76
N ASP A 105 -6.08 -5.12 10.66
CA ASP A 105 -6.98 -5.57 11.74
C ASP A 105 -7.28 -4.47 12.76
N THR A 106 -6.28 -3.64 13.07
CA THR A 106 -6.45 -2.49 13.98
C THR A 106 -7.35 -1.41 13.37
N ALA A 107 -7.25 -1.18 12.06
CA ALA A 107 -8.08 -0.20 11.37
C ALA A 107 -9.52 -0.71 11.16
N LEU A 108 -9.68 -1.99 10.81
CA LEU A 108 -10.98 -2.65 10.69
C LEU A 108 -11.72 -2.73 12.04
N SER A 109 -11.00 -3.00 13.14
CA SER A 109 -11.57 -3.02 14.50
C SER A 109 -11.90 -1.63 15.03
N LYS A 110 -11.23 -0.56 14.59
CA LYS A 110 -11.62 0.84 14.89
C LYS A 110 -12.86 1.28 14.10
N LEU A 111 -12.99 0.86 12.85
CA LEU A 111 -14.24 0.92 12.08
C LEU A 111 -15.34 0.03 12.72
N GLY A 112 -14.90 -0.96 13.49
CA GLY A 112 -15.63 -1.87 14.38
C GLY A 112 -16.60 -1.21 15.36
N LYS A 113 -16.04 -0.40 16.26
CA LYS A 113 -16.61 -0.16 17.59
C LYS A 113 -17.58 1.02 17.70
N GLY A 114 -17.71 1.86 16.67
CA GLY A 114 -18.52 3.10 16.73
C GLY A 114 -19.88 3.10 16.03
N ALA A 115 -20.24 2.08 15.24
CA ALA A 115 -21.30 2.21 14.22
C ALA A 115 -22.45 1.19 14.31
N GLY A 116 -22.60 0.45 15.41
CA GLY A 116 -23.59 -0.62 15.48
C GLY A 116 -24.94 -0.13 16.00
N SER A 117 -25.85 0.28 15.11
CA SER A 117 -27.24 -0.22 15.04
C SER A 117 -28.16 0.60 14.13
N LEU A 118 -27.81 1.84 13.76
CA LEU A 118 -28.62 2.70 12.87
C LEU A 118 -27.87 3.22 11.64
N ALA A 119 -26.57 2.95 11.52
CA ALA A 119 -25.73 3.52 10.46
C ALA A 119 -25.53 2.61 9.24
N SER A 120 -25.95 1.33 9.27
CA SER A 120 -25.79 0.41 8.13
C SER A 120 -26.60 0.85 6.90
N VAL A 121 -27.69 1.57 7.10
CA VAL A 121 -28.50 2.16 6.01
C VAL A 121 -27.86 3.44 5.42
N ALA A 122 -26.89 4.04 6.13
CA ALA A 122 -26.31 5.33 5.76
C ALA A 122 -24.83 5.27 5.30
N ILE A 123 -24.18 4.10 5.35
CA ILE A 123 -22.83 3.96 4.77
C ILE A 123 -22.99 3.87 3.26
N THR A 124 -22.98 5.02 2.60
CA THR A 124 -22.90 5.10 1.15
C THR A 124 -21.55 4.59 0.68
N ASP A 125 -21.48 4.03 -0.53
CA ASP A 125 -20.25 3.56 -1.17
C ASP A 125 -19.14 4.64 -1.09
N ARG A 126 -19.53 5.92 -1.23
CA ARG A 126 -18.63 7.06 -1.09
C ARG A 126 -17.97 7.16 0.29
N THR A 127 -18.73 6.96 1.36
CA THR A 127 -18.17 7.00 2.73
C THR A 127 -17.25 5.81 3.00
N PHE A 128 -17.57 4.65 2.45
CA PHE A 128 -16.73 3.46 2.53
C PHE A 128 -15.40 3.69 1.79
N SER A 129 -15.45 4.11 0.52
CA SER A 129 -14.28 4.43 -0.31
C SER A 129 -13.42 5.53 0.32
N LYS A 130 -14.03 6.57 0.88
CA LYS A 130 -13.30 7.64 1.58
C LYS A 130 -12.50 7.11 2.78
N LYS A 131 -13.09 6.21 3.58
CA LYS A 131 -12.41 5.60 4.72
C LYS A 131 -11.29 4.66 4.26
N MET A 132 -11.53 3.85 3.23
CA MET A 132 -10.51 2.98 2.64
C MET A 132 -9.33 3.78 2.09
N GLY A 133 -9.62 4.85 1.33
CA GLY A 133 -8.60 5.76 0.81
C GLY A 133 -7.79 6.43 1.92
N ALA A 134 -8.45 6.93 2.98
CA ALA A 134 -7.76 7.52 4.13
C ALA A 134 -6.85 6.51 4.86
N MET A 135 -7.32 5.27 5.04
CA MET A 135 -6.51 4.20 5.61
C MET A 135 -5.28 3.89 4.75
N MET A 136 -5.42 3.85 3.43
CA MET A 136 -4.29 3.65 2.53
C MET A 136 -3.28 4.79 2.61
N VAL A 137 -3.76 6.05 2.66
CA VAL A 137 -2.90 7.22 2.82
C VAL A 137 -2.09 7.17 4.12
N GLU A 138 -2.68 6.68 5.21
CA GLU A 138 -1.98 6.51 6.49
C GLU A 138 -0.94 5.37 6.45
N GLN A 139 -1.25 4.27 5.76
CA GLN A 139 -0.45 3.04 5.78
C GLN A 139 0.66 3.00 4.72
N ILE A 140 0.50 3.66 3.57
CA ILE A 140 1.48 3.58 2.48
C ILE A 140 2.84 4.20 2.89
N PRO A 141 2.91 5.44 3.39
CA PRO A 141 4.18 6.07 3.77
C PRO A 141 5.03 5.27 4.76
N PRO A 142 4.53 4.76 5.91
CA PRO A 142 5.35 4.01 6.84
C PRO A 142 5.85 2.68 6.26
N ASN A 143 5.03 2.01 5.44
CA ASN A 143 5.44 0.77 4.78
C ASN A 143 6.53 1.01 3.74
N MET A 144 6.43 2.09 2.96
CA MET A 144 7.47 2.48 2.01
C MET A 144 8.76 2.90 2.73
N LYS A 145 8.65 3.64 3.84
CA LYS A 145 9.80 4.04 4.65
C LYS A 145 10.57 2.83 5.19
N SER A 146 9.86 1.75 5.57
CA SER A 146 10.49 0.50 6.01
C SER A 146 11.33 -0.20 4.94
N MET A 147 11.10 0.13 3.67
CA MET A 147 11.86 -0.34 2.50
C MET A 147 12.92 0.67 2.04
N GLY A 148 13.17 1.73 2.81
CA GLY A 148 14.10 2.79 2.44
C GLY A 148 13.53 3.78 1.42
N ILE A 149 12.20 3.90 1.30
CA ILE A 149 11.58 4.83 0.34
C ILE A 149 10.79 5.88 1.10
N THR A 150 11.21 7.14 1.03
CA THR A 150 10.48 8.28 1.59
C THR A 150 9.41 8.73 0.61
N ALA A 151 8.15 8.50 0.97
CA ALA A 151 7.00 8.85 0.15
C ALA A 151 5.91 9.54 0.98
N THR A 152 5.08 10.35 0.32
CA THR A 152 3.84 10.89 0.90
C THR A 152 2.66 10.42 0.07
N ALA A 153 1.54 10.09 0.71
CA ALA A 153 0.33 9.69 0.03
C ALA A 153 -0.79 10.71 0.28
N GLU A 154 -1.68 10.89 -0.70
CA GLU A 154 -2.85 11.76 -0.60
C GLU A 154 -4.06 11.13 -1.31
N LEU A 155 -5.24 11.32 -0.74
CA LEU A 155 -6.50 10.88 -1.35
C LEU A 155 -6.99 11.98 -2.31
N ALA A 156 -6.64 11.88 -3.59
CA ALA A 156 -6.93 12.91 -4.58
C ALA A 156 -8.39 12.90 -5.08
N PHE A 157 -9.05 11.74 -5.08
CA PHE A 157 -10.41 11.63 -5.60
C PHE A 157 -11.23 10.52 -4.93
N VAL A 158 -12.54 10.74 -4.78
CA VAL A 158 -13.51 9.72 -4.33
C VAL A 158 -14.86 9.96 -5.02
N SER A 159 -15.36 8.95 -5.73
CA SER A 159 -16.72 8.89 -6.28
C SER A 159 -17.29 7.47 -6.19
N GLY A 160 -18.38 7.31 -5.44
CA GLY A 160 -19.00 6.01 -5.22
C GLY A 160 -18.00 4.95 -4.73
N PRO A 161 -17.90 3.77 -5.40
CA PRO A 161 -16.96 2.71 -5.05
C PRO A 161 -15.53 2.93 -5.58
N PHE A 162 -15.28 4.06 -6.25
CA PHE A 162 -14.00 4.38 -6.89
C PHE A 162 -13.29 5.51 -6.16
N PHE A 163 -11.98 5.37 -5.98
CA PHE A 163 -11.14 6.40 -5.39
C PHE A 163 -9.72 6.32 -5.94
N VAL A 164 -9.00 7.45 -5.85
CA VAL A 164 -7.64 7.60 -6.36
C VAL A 164 -6.72 8.09 -5.26
N VAL A 165 -5.64 7.33 -5.02
CA VAL A 165 -4.57 7.71 -4.09
C VAL A 165 -3.34 8.10 -4.90
N VAL A 166 -2.81 9.30 -4.63
CA VAL A 166 -1.57 9.79 -5.24
C VAL A 166 -0.42 9.52 -4.29
N ILE A 167 0.62 8.89 -4.77
CA ILE A 167 1.86 8.66 -4.04
C ILE A 167 2.94 9.54 -4.66
N ASN A 168 3.49 10.47 -3.88
CA ASN A 168 4.64 11.28 -4.27
C ASN A 168 5.90 10.67 -3.67
N LEU A 169 6.86 10.31 -4.53
CA LEU A 169 8.15 9.74 -4.12
C LEU A 169 9.16 10.88 -3.97
N HIS A 170 9.73 11.03 -2.78
CA HIS A 170 10.69 12.09 -2.47
C HIS A 170 12.13 11.61 -2.58
N GLU A 171 12.46 10.57 -1.84
CA GLU A 171 13.83 10.11 -1.67
C GLU A 171 13.88 8.59 -1.51
N VAL A 172 14.99 7.99 -1.95
CA VAL A 172 15.26 6.57 -1.80
C VAL A 172 16.59 6.43 -1.06
N ASP A 173 16.54 5.85 0.12
CA ASP A 173 17.69 5.40 0.88
C ASP A 173 18.17 4.07 0.29
N ILE A 174 19.20 4.18 -0.53
CA ILE A 174 19.74 3.07 -1.31
C ILE A 174 20.41 2.05 -0.40
N SER A 175 21.00 2.49 0.71
CA SER A 175 21.65 1.60 1.68
C SER A 175 20.60 0.69 2.35
N ILE A 176 19.47 1.25 2.82
CA ILE A 176 18.37 0.45 3.37
C ILE A 176 17.78 -0.49 2.31
N LEU A 177 17.59 0.00 1.08
CA LEU A 177 17.04 -0.81 -0.01
C LEU A 177 17.95 -1.99 -0.35
N LEU A 178 19.27 -1.77 -0.41
CA LEU A 178 20.26 -2.82 -0.65
C LEU A 178 20.37 -3.79 0.52
N GLU A 179 20.28 -3.34 1.77
CA GLU A 179 20.24 -4.22 2.94
C GLU A 179 19.02 -5.15 2.94
N LYS A 180 17.89 -4.70 2.39
CA LYS A 180 16.67 -5.51 2.29
C LYS A 180 16.70 -6.50 1.12
N GLN A 181 17.36 -6.16 0.02
CA GLN A 181 17.38 -6.99 -1.19
C GLN A 181 18.64 -7.84 -1.37
N THR A 182 19.75 -7.45 -0.74
CA THR A 182 21.08 -8.04 -0.97
C THR A 182 21.86 -8.21 0.33
N ASP A 183 22.97 -8.94 0.28
CA ASP A 183 23.84 -9.15 1.44
C ASP A 183 24.49 -7.83 1.92
N LEU A 184 24.63 -7.68 3.24
CA LEU A 184 25.30 -6.57 3.94
C LEU A 184 26.65 -6.15 3.32
N HIS A 185 27.36 -7.08 2.68
CA HIS A 185 28.64 -6.80 2.03
C HIS A 185 28.49 -5.84 0.84
N LYS A 186 27.42 -5.97 0.05
CA LYS A 186 27.18 -5.14 -1.14
C LYS A 186 26.78 -3.71 -0.75
N ALA A 187 25.98 -3.54 0.31
CA ALA A 187 25.64 -2.23 0.84
C ALA A 187 26.92 -1.45 1.26
N ARG A 188 27.85 -2.10 1.95
CA ARG A 188 29.14 -1.47 2.33
C ARG A 188 30.03 -1.13 1.14
N MET A 189 29.99 -1.92 0.06
CA MET A 189 30.71 -1.57 -1.17
C MET A 189 30.07 -0.37 -1.86
N TYR A 190 28.74 -0.29 -1.86
CA TYR A 190 28.01 0.85 -2.40
C TYR A 190 28.43 2.16 -1.74
N ASP A 191 28.46 2.22 -0.41
CA ASP A 191 28.85 3.43 0.32
C ASP A 191 30.28 3.89 -0.03
N LYS A 192 31.22 2.94 -0.15
CA LYS A 192 32.60 3.24 -0.55
C LYS A 192 32.69 3.79 -1.97
N VAL A 193 31.94 3.18 -2.90
CA VAL A 193 31.93 3.61 -4.31
C VAL A 193 31.26 4.98 -4.45
N MET A 194 30.16 5.22 -3.76
CA MET A 194 29.49 6.53 -3.77
C MET A 194 30.36 7.62 -3.14
N GLY A 195 31.11 7.30 -2.07
CA GLY A 195 32.06 8.22 -1.46
C GLY A 195 33.15 8.71 -2.43
N VAL A 196 33.53 7.89 -3.42
CA VAL A 196 34.52 8.26 -4.46
C VAL A 196 33.86 8.97 -5.64
N LEU A 197 32.67 8.53 -6.08
CA LEU A 197 32.00 9.07 -7.28
C LEU A 197 31.25 10.40 -7.02
N GLY A 198 30.92 10.70 -5.77
CA GLY A 198 30.31 11.95 -5.35
C GLY A 198 28.82 12.10 -5.67
N ARG A 199 28.23 13.20 -5.18
CA ARG A 199 26.77 13.44 -5.16
C ARG A 199 26.10 13.44 -6.53
N THR A 200 26.79 13.87 -7.59
CA THR A 200 26.19 13.91 -8.94
C THR A 200 25.87 12.50 -9.47
N PHE A 201 26.68 11.50 -9.10
CA PHE A 201 26.42 10.12 -9.49
C PHE A 201 25.27 9.53 -8.68
N GLU A 202 25.24 9.80 -7.38
CA GLU A 202 24.15 9.43 -6.47
C GLU A 202 22.79 9.95 -6.95
N ASP A 203 22.70 11.23 -7.32
CA ASP A 203 21.47 11.84 -7.88
C ASP A 203 20.96 11.10 -9.13
N ASN A 204 21.87 10.62 -9.99
CA ASN A 204 21.51 9.89 -11.21
C ASN A 204 21.03 8.47 -10.89
N ILE A 205 21.70 7.77 -9.97
CA ILE A 205 21.24 6.46 -9.49
C ILE A 205 19.88 6.59 -8.84
N GLN A 206 19.68 7.59 -7.98
CA GLN A 206 18.41 7.83 -7.31
C GLN A 206 17.27 8.01 -8.32
N LYS A 207 17.47 8.78 -9.40
CA LYS A 207 16.47 8.93 -10.47
C LYS A 207 16.16 7.61 -11.18
N LEU A 208 17.18 6.79 -11.45
CA LEU A 208 16.99 5.48 -12.08
C LEU A 208 16.23 4.52 -11.15
N LEU A 209 16.57 4.51 -9.87
CA LEU A 209 15.89 3.69 -8.87
C LEU A 209 14.44 4.11 -8.68
N ILE A 210 14.15 5.41 -8.63
CA ILE A 210 12.76 5.86 -8.51
C ILE A 210 11.92 5.41 -9.72
N ARG A 211 12.47 5.48 -10.95
CA ARG A 211 11.78 4.94 -12.14
C ARG A 211 11.57 3.42 -12.05
N ALA A 212 12.56 2.68 -11.56
CA ALA A 212 12.44 1.24 -11.36
C ALA A 212 11.39 0.89 -10.30
N ILE A 213 11.32 1.67 -9.21
CA ILE A 213 10.28 1.53 -8.16
C ILE A 213 8.90 1.83 -8.75
N GLU A 214 8.75 2.89 -9.53
CA GLU A 214 7.50 3.22 -10.22
C GLU A 214 7.04 2.05 -11.10
N LEU A 215 7.92 1.51 -11.94
CA LEU A 215 7.59 0.37 -12.79
C LEU A 215 7.23 -0.87 -11.98
N GLY A 216 8.00 -1.17 -10.92
CA GLY A 216 7.72 -2.28 -10.01
C GLY A 216 6.38 -2.12 -9.28
N MET A 217 5.98 -0.89 -8.94
CA MET A 217 4.66 -0.60 -8.38
C MET A 217 3.56 -0.85 -9.41
N LYS A 218 3.75 -0.44 -10.68
CA LYS A 218 2.79 -0.70 -11.77
C LYS A 218 2.51 -2.20 -11.93
N GLU A 219 3.57 -3.01 -11.98
CA GLU A 219 3.45 -4.45 -12.27
C GLU A 219 2.98 -5.28 -11.07
N LYS A 220 3.49 -4.99 -9.87
CA LYS A 220 3.33 -5.89 -8.72
C LYS A 220 2.32 -5.40 -7.69
N MET A 221 2.16 -4.08 -7.55
CA MET A 221 1.33 -3.55 -6.46
C MET A 221 -0.14 -3.88 -6.67
N GLY A 222 -0.62 -3.82 -7.91
CA GLY A 222 -1.96 -4.25 -8.36
C GLY A 222 -2.35 -5.61 -7.78
N PRO A 223 -1.79 -6.70 -8.31
CA PRO A 223 -2.15 -8.07 -7.91
C PRO A 223 -1.94 -8.33 -6.41
N VAL A 224 -0.84 -7.85 -5.83
CA VAL A 224 -0.50 -8.10 -4.41
C VAL A 224 -1.51 -7.45 -3.49
N LEU A 225 -1.94 -6.22 -3.77
CA LEU A 225 -2.91 -5.54 -2.90
C LEU A 225 -4.32 -6.09 -3.09
N GLN A 226 -4.70 -6.45 -4.33
CA GLN A 226 -5.97 -7.11 -4.61
C GLN A 226 -6.09 -8.43 -3.82
N GLN A 227 -5.07 -9.28 -3.89
CA GLN A 227 -5.03 -10.53 -3.13
C GLN A 227 -5.12 -10.27 -1.62
N LYS A 228 -4.33 -9.34 -1.08
CA LYS A 228 -4.34 -9.01 0.35
C LYS A 228 -5.68 -8.46 0.84
N MET A 229 -6.35 -7.64 0.05
CA MET A 229 -7.65 -7.08 0.40
C MET A 229 -8.75 -8.15 0.37
N LYS A 230 -8.67 -9.08 -0.59
CA LYS A 230 -9.56 -10.23 -0.65
C LYS A 230 -9.39 -11.15 0.55
N GLU A 231 -8.16 -11.56 0.84
CA GLU A 231 -7.85 -12.49 1.94
C GLU A 231 -8.20 -11.91 3.32
N LYS A 232 -7.85 -10.65 3.59
CA LYS A 232 -8.00 -10.06 4.94
C LYS A 232 -9.35 -9.42 5.17
N ALA A 233 -9.91 -8.79 4.15
CA ALA A 233 -11.11 -7.97 4.32
C ALA A 233 -12.34 -8.55 3.60
N GLY A 234 -12.17 -9.61 2.81
CA GLY A 234 -13.19 -10.14 1.91
C GLY A 234 -13.49 -9.20 0.74
N LEU A 235 -12.63 -8.20 0.48
CA LEU A 235 -12.89 -7.17 -0.51
C LEU A 235 -12.32 -7.57 -1.87
N ASP A 236 -13.20 -7.68 -2.86
CA ASP A 236 -12.82 -7.75 -4.25
C ASP A 236 -12.60 -6.32 -4.76
N ILE A 237 -11.35 -6.00 -5.04
CA ILE A 237 -10.95 -4.72 -5.60
C ILE A 237 -10.32 -4.92 -6.97
N GLU A 238 -10.59 -3.98 -7.86
CA GLU A 238 -9.85 -3.79 -9.10
C GLU A 238 -8.93 -2.60 -8.86
N MET A 239 -7.64 -2.79 -9.11
CA MET A 239 -6.64 -1.75 -8.89
C MET A 239 -5.66 -1.69 -10.05
N GLU A 240 -5.50 -0.50 -10.59
CA GLU A 240 -4.49 -0.17 -11.58
C GLU A 240 -3.61 0.97 -11.08
N VAL A 241 -2.31 0.83 -11.32
CA VAL A 241 -1.31 1.81 -10.92
C VAL A 241 -0.76 2.46 -12.18
N THR A 242 -0.90 3.78 -12.29
CA THR A 242 -0.59 4.53 -13.52
C THR A 242 0.42 5.65 -13.25
N GLY A 243 1.19 5.99 -14.29
CA GLY A 243 2.06 7.16 -14.28
C GLY A 243 1.29 8.43 -14.62
N ARG A 244 1.95 9.58 -14.46
CA ARG A 244 1.35 10.90 -14.73
C ARG A 244 0.83 11.03 -16.15
N GLU A 245 1.59 10.51 -17.11
CA GLU A 245 1.30 10.57 -18.54
C GLU A 245 0.02 9.84 -18.92
N ASN A 246 -0.30 8.72 -18.27
CA ASN A 246 -1.45 7.88 -18.61
C ASN A 246 -2.64 8.07 -17.66
N GLN A 247 -2.48 8.85 -16.59
CA GLN A 247 -3.50 8.99 -15.56
C GLN A 247 -4.79 9.61 -16.10
N GLY A 248 -4.70 10.61 -16.96
CA GLY A 248 -5.87 11.30 -17.51
C GLY A 248 -6.79 10.33 -18.26
N ASP A 249 -6.24 9.63 -19.24
CA ASP A 249 -6.99 8.70 -20.08
C ASP A 249 -7.60 7.57 -19.27
N TYR A 250 -6.83 6.96 -18.36
CA TYR A 250 -7.33 5.91 -17.49
C TYR A 250 -8.45 6.40 -16.56
N PHE A 251 -8.24 7.55 -15.92
CA PHE A 251 -9.19 8.12 -14.96
C PHE A 251 -10.54 8.44 -15.61
N PHE A 252 -10.52 9.14 -16.74
CA PHE A 252 -11.76 9.48 -17.45
C PHE A 252 -12.43 8.24 -18.06
N GLY A 253 -11.65 7.28 -18.55
CA GLY A 253 -12.17 5.99 -19.00
C GLY A 253 -12.93 5.25 -17.90
N MET A 254 -12.36 5.20 -16.69
CA MET A 254 -13.01 4.58 -15.53
C MET A 254 -14.27 5.33 -15.08
N LEU A 255 -14.26 6.66 -15.08
CA LEU A 255 -15.44 7.45 -14.73
C LEU A 255 -16.61 7.21 -15.69
N SER A 256 -16.33 7.11 -17.00
CA SER A 256 -17.36 6.81 -18.00
C SER A 256 -18.00 5.44 -17.74
N GLN A 257 -17.20 4.41 -17.46
CA GLN A 257 -17.72 3.08 -17.14
C GLN A 257 -18.60 3.05 -15.88
N LEU A 258 -18.26 3.85 -14.86
CA LEU A 258 -19.05 3.94 -13.63
C LEU A 258 -20.40 4.61 -13.88
N ASN A 259 -20.41 5.71 -14.65
CA ASN A 259 -21.63 6.45 -14.97
C ASN A 259 -22.60 5.59 -15.81
N GLU A 260 -22.10 4.84 -16.79
CA GLU A 260 -22.91 3.91 -17.58
C GLU A 260 -23.51 2.80 -16.72
N GLY A 261 -22.75 2.28 -15.76
CA GLY A 261 -23.21 1.26 -14.82
C GLY A 261 -24.35 1.74 -13.90
N GLU A 262 -24.30 3.00 -13.45
CA GLU A 262 -25.37 3.60 -12.65
C GLU A 262 -26.65 3.81 -13.46
N GLN A 263 -26.53 4.27 -14.71
CA GLN A 263 -27.68 4.46 -15.59
C GLN A 263 -28.41 3.13 -15.86
N ARG A 264 -27.68 2.04 -16.14
CA ARG A 264 -28.30 0.72 -16.35
C ARG A 264 -29.10 0.23 -15.14
N LYS A 265 -28.61 0.48 -13.92
CA LYS A 265 -29.33 0.11 -12.68
C LYS A 265 -30.64 0.87 -12.53
N LEU A 266 -30.66 2.16 -12.89
CA LEU A 266 -31.88 2.97 -12.87
C LEU A 266 -32.91 2.44 -13.88
N PHE A 267 -32.49 2.07 -15.09
CA PHE A 267 -33.41 1.51 -16.09
C PHE A 267 -33.93 0.11 -15.75
N SER A 268 -33.19 -0.71 -14.98
CA SER A 268 -33.67 -2.03 -14.56
C SER A 268 -34.71 -2.01 -13.44
N LEU A 269 -34.94 -0.84 -12.81
CA LEU A 269 -35.90 -0.65 -11.72
C LEU A 269 -37.24 -0.07 -12.19
N VAL A 270 -37.34 0.32 -13.47
CA VAL A 270 -38.55 0.81 -14.13
C VAL A 270 -39.18 -0.34 -14.90
#